data_AF-A0AAD1A3E4-F1
#
_entry.id   AF-A0AAD1A3E4-F1
#
_cell.length_a   1.000
_cell.length_b   1.000
_cell.length_c   1.000
_cell.angle_alpha   90.00
_cell.angle_beta   90.00
_cell.angle_gamma   90.00
#
_symmetry.space_group_name_H-M   'P 1'
#
loop_
_entity.id
_entity.type
_entity.pdbx_description
1 polymer ?
#
loop_
_entity_poly.entity_id
_entity_poly.type
_entity_poly.pdbx_seq_one_letter_code
_entity_poly.pdbx_strand_id
1 'polypeptide(L)'
;MSGSNAFLIAGASAAAPVQDVIVEGPFIVSQFLEGGVRGEFLRSVSIRGVTIRDCTYFGIALVSALDAHIDSNTVDGLRPEGCSALGAAGVENAYGITVTRSSGSTTTYPIPERIWITNNRIRGVKTWHGIDTHGARKLHIVDNDVQECRDGIYLTLTDASGTYLPPAECVVRGNRLRGQFRTPDLRSGWGIFVSGEGAAAPAATQVLITDNQIYQFGWKGTSGHEAAAGISAAAVAGLNIRGNQVIDCGHRGILLAGSTPATAVFGSVGGNYVQSITGVSDSGAGLESYGAYVACTLDSGTFYSMAYALHAPIAPASGNFGLWVARAIGVTHITALFSSNVGRIDLGATPI
;
A
#
# COMPACT_ATOMS: atom_id res chain seq x y z
N MET A 1 -7.77 -5.16 -28.72
CA MET A 1 -6.48 -4.55 -29.11
C MET A 1 -5.46 -5.08 -28.12
N SER A 2 -4.42 -5.80 -28.55
CA SER A 2 -3.27 -6.09 -27.68
C SER A 2 -2.55 -4.76 -27.47
N GLY A 3 -2.44 -4.28 -26.24
CA GLY A 3 -1.71 -3.04 -25.96
C GLY A 3 -0.23 -3.19 -26.33
N SER A 4 0.42 -2.08 -26.69
CA SER A 4 1.85 -2.04 -26.99
C SER A 4 2.64 -1.71 -25.73
N ASN A 5 3.70 -2.49 -25.46
CA ASN A 5 4.71 -2.19 -24.45
C ASN A 5 5.94 -1.59 -25.14
N ALA A 6 6.67 -0.71 -24.47
CA ALA A 6 7.96 -0.25 -24.99
C ALA A 6 9.01 -1.36 -24.93
N PHE A 7 9.04 -2.08 -23.82
CA PHE A 7 9.84 -3.28 -23.63
C PHE A 7 8.94 -4.42 -23.16
N LEU A 8 8.96 -5.54 -23.86
CA LEU A 8 8.40 -6.81 -23.42
C LEU A 8 9.54 -7.82 -23.31
N ILE A 9 9.84 -8.25 -22.09
CA ILE A 9 10.94 -9.15 -21.77
C ILE A 9 10.35 -10.37 -21.08
N ALA A 10 10.17 -11.45 -21.82
CA ALA A 10 9.43 -12.62 -21.35
C ALA A 10 10.21 -13.91 -21.57
N GLY A 11 10.39 -14.68 -20.49
CA GLY A 11 10.73 -16.10 -20.58
C GLY A 11 9.57 -16.90 -21.14
N ALA A 12 9.83 -18.09 -21.66
CA ALA A 12 8.76 -18.94 -22.17
C ALA A 12 7.92 -19.56 -21.04
N SER A 13 8.53 -19.75 -19.87
CA SER A 13 7.87 -20.28 -18.67
C SER A 13 8.75 -20.08 -17.43
N ALA A 14 8.22 -20.41 -16.25
CA ALA A 14 9.00 -20.47 -15.01
C ALA A 14 10.25 -21.39 -15.08
N ALA A 15 10.21 -22.43 -15.91
CA ALA A 15 11.32 -23.36 -16.14
C ALA A 15 12.32 -22.85 -17.20
N ALA A 16 11.93 -21.87 -18.01
CA ALA A 16 12.75 -21.27 -19.05
C ALA A 16 12.69 -19.73 -18.98
N PRO A 17 13.22 -19.14 -17.88
CA PRO A 17 13.20 -17.70 -17.69
C PRO A 17 14.23 -17.00 -18.57
N VAL A 18 14.01 -15.72 -18.86
CA VAL A 18 15.08 -14.83 -19.33
C VAL A 18 15.90 -14.39 -18.12
N GLN A 19 17.23 -14.40 -18.27
CA GLN A 19 18.16 -14.12 -17.17
C GLN A 19 19.15 -13.01 -17.55
N ASP A 20 19.71 -12.34 -16.55
CA ASP A 20 20.79 -11.35 -16.70
C ASP A 20 20.41 -10.19 -17.63
N VAL A 21 19.23 -9.62 -17.40
CA VAL A 21 18.66 -8.54 -18.21
C VAL A 21 18.98 -7.19 -17.58
N ILE A 22 19.46 -6.25 -18.39
CA ILE A 22 19.65 -4.87 -18.01
C ILE A 22 18.86 -3.95 -18.95
N VAL A 23 17.98 -3.14 -18.39
CA VAL A 23 17.33 -2.00 -19.04
C VAL A 23 17.88 -0.75 -18.39
N GLU A 24 18.78 -0.04 -19.07
CA GLU A 24 19.53 1.07 -18.48
C GLU A 24 19.41 2.35 -19.31
N GLY A 25 19.01 3.42 -18.64
CA GLY A 25 18.94 4.77 -19.19
C GLY A 25 20.26 5.55 -19.15
N PRO A 26 20.22 6.85 -19.48
CA PRO A 26 19.02 7.67 -19.59
C PRO A 26 18.33 7.55 -20.95
N PHE A 27 17.04 7.21 -20.93
CA PHE A 27 16.13 7.42 -22.06
C PHE A 27 14.69 7.61 -21.57
N ILE A 28 13.84 8.11 -22.46
CA ILE A 28 12.42 8.37 -22.18
C ILE A 28 11.56 7.41 -23.00
N VAL A 29 10.64 6.74 -22.32
CA VAL A 29 9.55 5.96 -22.89
C VAL A 29 8.26 6.75 -22.70
N SER A 30 7.46 6.91 -23.76
CA SER A 30 6.19 7.60 -23.63
C SER A 30 5.11 7.15 -24.61
N GLN A 31 3.84 7.30 -24.21
CA GLN A 31 2.67 7.12 -25.07
C GLN A 31 2.46 5.69 -25.59
N PHE A 32 2.87 4.70 -24.80
CA PHE A 32 2.57 3.29 -25.07
C PHE A 32 1.19 2.90 -24.53
N LEU A 33 0.45 2.10 -25.31
CA LEU A 33 -0.95 1.75 -25.05
C LEU A 33 -1.13 0.71 -23.94
N GLU A 34 -0.06 0.05 -23.51
CA GLU A 34 -0.05 -0.78 -22.32
C GLU A 34 0.91 -0.20 -21.28
N GLY A 35 2.22 -0.21 -21.55
CA GLY A 35 3.14 0.30 -20.54
C GLY A 35 4.57 0.47 -21.00
N GLY A 36 5.41 0.86 -20.04
CA GLY A 36 6.83 1.06 -20.27
C GLY A 36 7.58 -0.25 -20.38
N VAL A 37 7.83 -0.90 -19.25
CA VAL A 37 8.57 -2.16 -19.19
C VAL A 37 7.68 -3.27 -18.63
N ARG A 38 7.41 -4.28 -19.45
CA ARG A 38 6.77 -5.53 -19.05
C ARG A 38 7.80 -6.64 -18.97
N GLY A 39 7.91 -7.26 -17.81
CA GLY A 39 8.73 -8.43 -17.55
C GLY A 39 7.89 -9.63 -17.18
N GLU A 40 8.21 -10.82 -17.69
CA GLU A 40 7.56 -12.07 -17.29
C GLU A 40 8.56 -13.23 -17.24
N PHE A 41 8.53 -14.04 -16.17
CA PHE A 41 9.49 -15.14 -15.95
C PHE A 41 10.95 -14.68 -16.07
N LEU A 42 11.35 -13.82 -15.15
CA LEU A 42 12.66 -13.16 -15.15
C LEU A 42 13.53 -13.62 -13.99
N ARG A 43 14.85 -13.69 -14.21
CA ARG A 43 15.85 -13.84 -13.14
C ARG A 43 16.98 -12.83 -13.29
N SER A 44 17.50 -12.30 -12.18
CA SER A 44 18.67 -11.40 -12.21
C SER A 44 18.45 -10.21 -13.15
N VAL A 45 17.49 -9.35 -12.83
CA VAL A 45 17.10 -8.23 -13.71
C VAL A 45 17.39 -6.89 -13.07
N SER A 46 17.93 -5.95 -13.86
CA SER A 46 18.11 -4.56 -13.47
C SER A 46 17.36 -3.63 -14.43
N ILE A 47 16.49 -2.78 -13.90
CA ILE A 47 15.84 -1.70 -14.63
C ILE A 47 16.22 -0.40 -13.93
N ARG A 48 17.01 0.44 -14.59
CA ARG A 48 17.57 1.63 -13.94
C ARG A 48 17.71 2.86 -14.81
N GLY A 49 17.49 4.03 -14.21
CA GLY A 49 17.67 5.33 -14.86
C GLY A 49 16.71 5.60 -16.01
N VAL A 50 15.60 4.86 -16.11
CA VAL A 50 14.62 5.02 -17.19
C VAL A 50 13.55 6.02 -16.76
N THR A 51 13.12 6.88 -17.69
CA THR A 51 11.92 7.71 -17.51
C THR A 51 10.78 7.17 -18.35
N ILE A 52 9.63 6.90 -17.73
CA ILE A 52 8.41 6.41 -18.37
C ILE A 52 7.32 7.43 -18.08
N ARG A 53 6.69 7.97 -19.13
CA ARG A 53 5.64 8.98 -18.96
C ARG A 53 4.49 8.82 -19.94
N ASP A 54 3.29 9.22 -19.52
CA ASP A 54 2.12 9.25 -20.40
C ASP A 54 1.80 7.89 -21.07
N CYS A 55 2.18 6.77 -20.43
CA CYS A 55 1.70 5.43 -20.79
C CYS A 55 0.34 5.18 -20.12
N THR A 56 -0.39 4.14 -20.52
CA THR A 56 -1.75 3.93 -20.05
C THR A 56 -1.84 3.09 -18.76
N TYR A 57 -1.36 1.85 -18.79
CA TYR A 57 -1.66 0.82 -17.78
C TYR A 57 -0.56 0.67 -16.72
N PHE A 58 0.71 0.65 -17.13
CA PHE A 58 1.81 0.59 -16.15
C PHE A 58 3.08 1.32 -16.58
N GLY A 59 3.85 1.75 -15.58
CA GLY A 59 5.25 2.12 -15.78
C GLY A 59 6.09 0.86 -15.96
N ILE A 60 6.29 0.13 -14.86
CA ILE A 60 7.07 -1.10 -14.81
C ILE A 60 6.22 -2.21 -14.20
N ALA A 61 6.03 -3.32 -14.91
CA ALA A 61 5.29 -4.48 -14.43
C ALA A 61 6.15 -5.73 -14.54
N LEU A 62 6.50 -6.34 -13.40
CA LEU A 62 7.23 -7.60 -13.35
C LEU A 62 6.32 -8.72 -12.86
N VAL A 63 6.17 -9.74 -13.70
CA VAL A 63 5.37 -10.92 -13.42
C VAL A 63 6.29 -12.12 -13.18
N SER A 64 6.16 -12.74 -12.01
CA SER A 64 6.93 -13.94 -11.66
C SER A 64 8.45 -13.75 -11.79
N ALA A 65 8.95 -12.60 -11.33
CA ALA A 65 10.36 -12.25 -11.34
C ALA A 65 11.10 -12.72 -10.08
N LEU A 66 12.38 -13.05 -10.22
CA LEU A 66 13.27 -13.44 -9.14
C LEU A 66 14.54 -12.60 -9.21
N ASP A 67 15.04 -12.09 -8.09
CA ASP A 67 16.28 -11.31 -8.06
C ASP A 67 16.24 -10.10 -9.01
N ALA A 68 15.33 -9.15 -8.75
CA ALA A 68 15.16 -7.96 -9.60
C ALA A 68 15.40 -6.65 -8.85
N HIS A 69 16.09 -5.72 -9.50
CA HIS A 69 16.38 -4.37 -9.02
C HIS A 69 15.74 -3.34 -9.95
N ILE A 70 14.78 -2.59 -9.43
CA ILE A 70 14.12 -1.47 -10.09
C ILE A 70 14.61 -0.22 -9.38
N ASP A 71 15.62 0.45 -9.94
CA ASP A 71 16.34 1.51 -9.24
C ASP A 71 16.38 2.83 -10.01
N SER A 72 16.18 3.95 -9.32
CA SER A 72 16.41 5.29 -9.89
C SER A 72 15.62 5.56 -11.19
N ASN A 73 14.43 4.98 -11.33
CA ASN A 73 13.53 5.23 -12.46
C ASN A 73 12.53 6.35 -12.14
N THR A 74 12.00 6.98 -13.18
CA THR A 74 10.86 7.91 -13.06
C THR A 74 9.66 7.33 -13.80
N VAL A 75 8.51 7.25 -13.13
CA VAL A 75 7.22 6.96 -13.75
C VAL A 75 6.30 8.14 -13.48
N ASP A 76 5.80 8.80 -14.53
CA ASP A 76 5.02 10.03 -14.38
C ASP A 76 3.77 10.06 -15.29
N GLY A 77 2.65 10.46 -14.70
CA GLY A 77 1.43 10.82 -15.45
C GLY A 77 0.86 9.68 -16.28
N LEU A 78 0.66 8.50 -15.68
CA LEU A 78 -0.07 7.42 -16.36
C LEU A 78 -1.50 7.86 -16.68
N ARG A 79 -1.96 7.56 -17.89
CA ARG A 79 -3.26 7.96 -18.45
C ARG A 79 -4.03 6.72 -18.86
N PRO A 80 -4.65 6.02 -17.90
CA PRO A 80 -5.30 4.76 -18.20
C PRO A 80 -6.56 4.93 -19.07
N GLU A 81 -7.04 6.17 -19.27
CA GLU A 81 -8.14 6.53 -20.16
C GLU A 81 -7.99 5.88 -21.55
N GLY A 82 -8.92 4.98 -21.89
CA GLY A 82 -8.92 4.24 -23.15
C GLY A 82 -8.15 2.92 -23.12
N CYS A 83 -7.63 2.50 -21.97
CA CYS A 83 -7.09 1.16 -21.77
C CYS A 83 -8.24 0.15 -21.58
N SER A 84 -8.26 -0.92 -22.38
CA SER A 84 -9.28 -1.98 -22.24
C SER A 84 -9.11 -2.84 -20.97
N ALA A 85 -8.05 -2.65 -20.19
CA ALA A 85 -7.83 -3.32 -18.91
C ALA A 85 -8.66 -2.64 -17.81
N LEU A 86 -9.98 -2.79 -17.91
CA LEU A 86 -10.91 -2.34 -16.87
C LEU A 86 -10.74 -3.24 -15.63
N GLY A 87 -10.59 -2.61 -14.46
CA GLY A 87 -10.74 -3.30 -13.18
C GLY A 87 -12.21 -3.72 -12.95
N ALA A 88 -12.45 -4.51 -11.91
CA ALA A 88 -13.77 -5.08 -11.59
C ALA A 88 -14.90 -4.05 -11.38
N ALA A 89 -14.57 -2.76 -11.21
CA ALA A 89 -15.52 -1.66 -11.00
C ALA A 89 -15.64 -0.71 -12.20
N GLY A 90 -15.13 -1.06 -13.39
CA GLY A 90 -15.11 -0.17 -14.55
C GLY A 90 -14.16 1.03 -14.40
N VAL A 91 -13.33 1.02 -13.35
CA VAL A 91 -12.19 1.93 -13.18
C VAL A 91 -11.00 1.30 -13.87
N GLU A 92 -10.31 2.06 -14.72
CA GLU A 92 -9.10 1.57 -15.36
C GLU A 92 -7.97 1.54 -14.33
N ASN A 93 -7.48 0.35 -14.01
CA ASN A 93 -6.38 0.19 -13.07
C ASN A 93 -5.11 0.80 -13.69
N ALA A 94 -4.23 1.40 -12.89
CA ALA A 94 -2.93 1.88 -13.37
C ALA A 94 -1.85 1.68 -12.31
N TYR A 95 -0.70 1.16 -12.70
CA TYR A 95 0.36 0.80 -11.75
C TYR A 95 1.65 1.55 -12.09
N GLY A 96 2.16 2.36 -11.16
CA GLY A 96 3.47 2.98 -11.37
C GLY A 96 4.54 1.90 -11.52
N ILE A 97 4.71 1.11 -10.46
CA ILE A 97 5.51 -0.11 -10.47
C ILE A 97 4.67 -1.24 -9.83
N THR A 98 4.49 -2.36 -10.51
CA THR A 98 3.84 -3.55 -9.94
C THR A 98 4.74 -4.78 -10.06
N VAL A 99 4.74 -5.58 -8.99
CA VAL A 99 5.43 -6.87 -8.94
C VAL A 99 4.44 -7.92 -8.49
N THR A 100 4.09 -8.83 -9.39
CA THR A 100 2.97 -9.75 -9.20
C THR A 100 3.23 -11.09 -9.86
N ARG A 101 2.27 -12.01 -9.79
CA ARG A 101 2.23 -13.24 -10.60
C ARG A 101 0.91 -13.28 -11.37
N SER A 102 0.89 -13.98 -12.50
CA SER A 102 -0.36 -14.27 -13.19
C SER A 102 -1.16 -15.36 -12.45
N SER A 103 -2.43 -15.51 -12.83
CA SER A 103 -3.31 -16.55 -12.30
C SER A 103 -2.82 -17.96 -12.62
N GLY A 104 -2.87 -18.87 -11.64
CA GLY A 104 -2.51 -20.29 -11.80
C GLY A 104 -1.69 -20.83 -10.61
N SER A 105 -1.11 -22.02 -10.77
CA SER A 105 -0.25 -22.61 -9.72
C SER A 105 1.05 -21.82 -9.51
N THR A 106 1.65 -21.92 -8.33
CA THR A 106 2.98 -21.34 -8.05
C THR A 106 4.11 -22.01 -8.81
N THR A 107 3.90 -23.21 -9.35
CA THR A 107 4.87 -23.86 -10.25
C THR A 107 4.86 -23.22 -11.64
N THR A 108 3.68 -22.84 -12.13
CA THR A 108 3.50 -22.24 -13.46
C THR A 108 3.81 -20.74 -13.43
N TYR A 109 3.31 -20.04 -12.40
CA TYR A 109 3.49 -18.61 -12.18
C TYR A 109 4.03 -18.40 -10.78
N PRO A 110 5.36 -18.51 -10.59
CA PRO A 110 5.97 -18.40 -9.28
C PRO A 110 5.75 -17.03 -8.66
N ILE A 111 5.75 -17.02 -7.33
CA ILE A 111 5.67 -15.79 -6.54
C ILE A 111 6.92 -14.97 -6.83
N PRO A 112 6.80 -13.65 -7.09
CA PRO A 112 7.97 -12.81 -7.17
C PRO A 112 8.74 -12.78 -5.85
N GLU A 113 10.04 -12.96 -5.90
CA GLU A 113 10.86 -13.06 -4.69
C GLU A 113 12.20 -12.32 -4.85
N ARG A 114 12.69 -11.72 -3.75
CA ARG A 114 13.97 -10.98 -3.70
C ARG A 114 13.98 -9.85 -4.74
N ILE A 115 13.15 -8.86 -4.46
CA ILE A 115 12.91 -7.73 -5.36
C ILE A 115 13.23 -6.45 -4.62
N TRP A 116 13.95 -5.55 -5.26
CA TRP A 116 14.32 -4.24 -4.74
C TRP A 116 13.74 -3.15 -5.62
N ILE A 117 12.85 -2.35 -5.07
CA ILE A 117 12.28 -1.15 -5.69
C ILE A 117 12.86 0.03 -4.93
N THR A 118 13.89 0.66 -5.48
CA THR A 118 14.71 1.64 -4.76
C THR A 118 14.86 2.97 -5.49
N ASN A 119 14.87 4.07 -4.76
CA ASN A 119 15.21 5.40 -5.30
C ASN A 119 14.36 5.83 -6.51
N ASN A 120 13.19 5.24 -6.73
CA ASN A 120 12.34 5.60 -7.88
C ASN A 120 11.48 6.82 -7.54
N ARG A 121 11.14 7.58 -8.57
CA ARG A 121 10.13 8.64 -8.50
C ARG A 121 8.88 8.20 -9.23
N ILE A 122 7.78 8.02 -8.52
CA ILE A 122 6.49 7.64 -9.08
C ILE A 122 5.52 8.80 -8.84
N ARG A 123 4.91 9.31 -9.90
CA ARG A 123 3.97 10.43 -9.82
C ARG A 123 2.75 10.22 -10.71
N GLY A 124 1.60 10.69 -10.24
CA GLY A 124 0.42 10.87 -11.08
C GLY A 124 -0.26 9.56 -11.48
N VAL A 125 -0.22 8.53 -10.63
CA VAL A 125 -0.96 7.28 -10.83
C VAL A 125 -2.35 7.40 -10.18
N LYS A 126 -3.24 8.11 -10.86
CA LYS A 126 -4.48 8.63 -10.26
C LYS A 126 -5.61 7.61 -10.07
N THR A 127 -5.58 6.48 -10.76
CA THR A 127 -6.69 5.52 -10.71
C THR A 127 -6.44 4.33 -9.79
N TRP A 128 -5.17 4.03 -9.47
CA TRP A 128 -4.82 2.85 -8.67
C TRP A 128 -3.56 3.04 -7.80
N HIS A 129 -2.43 2.37 -8.07
CA HIS A 129 -1.34 2.24 -7.09
C HIS A 129 -0.01 2.78 -7.61
N GLY A 130 0.68 3.57 -6.78
CA GLY A 130 2.05 4.02 -7.08
C GLY A 130 3.01 2.84 -7.16
N ILE A 131 3.14 2.09 -6.08
CA ILE A 131 3.88 0.82 -6.02
C ILE A 131 2.95 -0.26 -5.50
N ASP A 132 2.91 -1.40 -6.19
CA ASP A 132 1.99 -2.48 -5.90
C ASP A 132 2.70 -3.85 -5.88
N THR A 133 2.19 -4.73 -5.02
CA THR A 133 2.40 -6.15 -5.18
C THR A 133 1.18 -6.96 -4.78
N HIS A 134 1.00 -8.06 -5.51
CA HIS A 134 0.12 -9.14 -5.14
C HIS A 134 0.96 -10.38 -4.78
N GLY A 135 1.26 -10.52 -3.50
CA GLY A 135 1.86 -11.70 -2.88
C GLY A 135 3.38 -11.83 -2.95
N ALA A 136 4.13 -10.79 -3.35
CA ALA A 136 5.59 -10.89 -3.40
C ALA A 136 6.21 -11.21 -2.04
N ARG A 137 7.39 -11.85 -2.09
CA ARG A 137 8.18 -12.24 -0.92
C ARG A 137 9.55 -11.58 -0.95
N LYS A 138 10.09 -11.23 0.23
CA LYS A 138 11.40 -10.55 0.33
C LYS A 138 11.48 -9.32 -0.58
N LEU A 139 10.41 -8.53 -0.56
CA LEU A 139 10.28 -7.31 -1.34
C LEU A 139 10.78 -6.13 -0.51
N HIS A 140 11.71 -5.37 -1.07
CA HIS A 140 12.28 -4.17 -0.48
C HIS A 140 11.82 -2.94 -1.27
N ILE A 141 10.94 -2.12 -0.69
CA ILE A 141 10.51 -0.83 -1.24
C ILE A 141 11.19 0.25 -0.39
N VAL A 142 12.30 0.80 -0.89
CA VAL A 142 13.20 1.65 -0.09
C VAL A 142 13.52 2.97 -0.77
N ASP A 143 13.41 4.08 -0.03
CA ASP A 143 13.82 5.42 -0.46
C ASP A 143 13.17 5.91 -1.77
N ASN A 144 11.95 5.46 -2.07
CA ASN A 144 11.18 5.95 -3.22
C ASN A 144 10.43 7.24 -2.89
N ASP A 145 10.19 8.05 -3.92
CA ASP A 145 9.34 9.24 -3.87
C ASP A 145 8.03 8.98 -4.63
N VAL A 146 6.93 8.81 -3.91
CA VAL A 146 5.61 8.45 -4.46
C VAL A 146 4.64 9.60 -4.24
N GLN A 147 4.18 10.22 -5.33
CA GLN A 147 3.38 11.44 -5.27
C GLN A 147 2.12 11.35 -6.11
N GLU A 148 1.05 11.99 -5.64
CA GLU A 148 -0.17 12.19 -6.44
C GLU A 148 -0.75 10.88 -7.01
N CYS A 149 -0.62 9.80 -6.24
CA CYS A 149 -1.22 8.50 -6.53
C CYS A 149 -2.54 8.34 -5.77
N ARG A 150 -3.45 7.51 -6.29
CA ARG A 150 -4.66 7.14 -5.53
C ARG A 150 -4.28 6.36 -4.28
N ASP A 151 -3.48 5.31 -4.39
CA ASP A 151 -2.84 4.68 -3.24
C ASP A 151 -1.32 4.71 -3.43
N GLY A 152 -0.56 4.90 -2.35
CA GLY A 152 0.89 5.05 -2.40
C GLY A 152 1.60 3.72 -2.64
N ILE A 153 1.71 2.92 -1.58
CA ILE A 153 2.36 1.60 -1.57
C ILE A 153 1.33 0.56 -1.11
N TYR A 154 1.09 -0.46 -1.94
CA TYR A 154 0.05 -1.45 -1.73
C TYR A 154 0.62 -2.87 -1.76
N LEU A 155 0.53 -3.59 -0.64
CA LEU A 155 0.99 -4.98 -0.52
C LEU A 155 -0.24 -5.83 -0.17
N THR A 156 -0.67 -6.70 -1.07
CA THR A 156 -1.85 -7.54 -0.85
C THR A 156 -1.60 -8.97 -1.30
N LEU A 157 -2.53 -9.87 -0.99
CA LEU A 157 -2.57 -11.25 -1.47
C LEU A 157 -2.75 -11.35 -3.00
N THR A 158 -2.26 -12.46 -3.57
CA THR A 158 -2.48 -12.81 -4.98
C THR A 158 -3.97 -12.94 -5.32
N ASP A 159 -4.43 -12.37 -6.43
CA ASP A 159 -5.82 -12.44 -6.91
C ASP A 159 -6.14 -13.73 -7.72
N ALA A 160 -5.24 -14.70 -7.69
CA ALA A 160 -5.24 -15.88 -8.55
C ALA A 160 -6.06 -17.06 -7.99
N SER A 161 -7.12 -17.43 -8.73
CA SER A 161 -7.90 -18.69 -8.70
C SER A 161 -7.53 -19.71 -7.59
N GLY A 162 -8.08 -19.51 -6.39
CA GLY A 162 -8.17 -20.54 -5.34
C GLY A 162 -6.96 -20.71 -4.42
N THR A 163 -5.85 -19.97 -4.61
CA THR A 163 -4.74 -19.96 -3.65
C THR A 163 -4.26 -18.53 -3.43
N TYR A 164 -4.80 -17.92 -2.38
CA TYR A 164 -4.44 -16.58 -1.93
C TYR A 164 -3.11 -16.64 -1.17
N LEU A 165 -2.08 -16.02 -1.74
CA LEU A 165 -0.75 -15.97 -1.15
C LEU A 165 -0.46 -14.54 -0.72
N PRO A 166 -0.38 -14.27 0.59
CA PRO A 166 -0.13 -12.93 1.10
C PRO A 166 1.35 -12.54 0.94
N PRO A 167 1.67 -11.24 1.01
CA PRO A 167 3.06 -10.78 1.01
C PRO A 167 3.79 -11.27 2.27
N ALA A 168 5.09 -11.57 2.14
CA ALA A 168 5.90 -12.03 3.28
C ALA A 168 7.33 -11.51 3.24
N GLU A 169 7.92 -11.25 4.41
CA GLU A 169 9.31 -10.80 4.57
C GLU A 169 9.58 -9.45 3.85
N CYS A 170 8.58 -8.57 3.82
CA CYS A 170 8.65 -7.31 3.08
C CYS A 170 9.18 -6.14 3.94
N VAL A 171 9.95 -5.26 3.32
CA VAL A 171 10.48 -4.05 3.93
C VAL A 171 10.02 -2.82 3.15
N VAL A 172 9.32 -1.92 3.82
CA VAL A 172 8.91 -0.60 3.30
C VAL A 172 9.60 0.46 4.15
N ARG A 173 10.67 1.05 3.64
CA ARG A 173 11.53 1.93 4.46
C ARG A 173 11.96 3.22 3.78
N GLY A 174 11.97 4.33 4.51
CA GLY A 174 12.58 5.58 4.04
C GLY A 174 11.85 6.26 2.88
N ASN A 175 10.67 5.77 2.50
CA ASN A 175 9.94 6.31 1.35
C ASN A 175 9.28 7.65 1.71
N ARG A 176 9.18 8.54 0.73
CA ARG A 176 8.45 9.81 0.81
C ARG A 176 7.16 9.70 0.00
N LEU A 177 6.03 9.77 0.69
CA LEU A 177 4.70 9.61 0.14
C LEU A 177 3.96 10.95 0.28
N ARG A 178 3.54 11.54 -0.83
CA ARG A 178 2.73 12.78 -0.86
C ARG A 178 1.45 12.58 -1.66
N GLY A 179 0.36 12.35 -0.95
CA GLY A 179 -0.97 12.28 -1.54
C GLY A 179 -1.58 13.68 -1.69
N GLN A 180 -2.83 13.72 -2.13
CA GLN A 180 -3.62 14.95 -2.19
C GLN A 180 -5.07 14.68 -1.81
N PHE A 181 -5.32 14.03 -0.68
CA PHE A 181 -6.67 13.61 -0.32
C PHE A 181 -7.71 14.75 -0.23
N ARG A 182 -7.30 16.02 -0.14
CA ARG A 182 -8.21 17.17 -0.15
C ARG A 182 -8.63 17.61 -1.55
N THR A 183 -7.99 17.07 -2.59
CA THR A 183 -8.32 17.35 -3.98
C THR A 183 -9.50 16.46 -4.40
N PRO A 184 -10.65 17.01 -4.83
CA PRO A 184 -11.83 16.22 -5.20
C PRO A 184 -11.56 15.15 -6.26
N ASP A 185 -10.69 15.47 -7.22
CA ASP A 185 -10.33 14.62 -8.35
C ASP A 185 -9.24 13.58 -8.02
N LEU A 186 -8.60 13.70 -6.85
CA LEU A 186 -7.53 12.81 -6.42
C LEU A 186 -7.74 12.42 -4.95
N ARG A 187 -8.62 11.46 -4.72
CA ARG A 187 -8.93 10.94 -3.38
C ARG A 187 -7.86 9.95 -2.93
N SER A 188 -6.69 10.47 -2.53
CA SER A 188 -5.57 9.67 -2.06
C SER A 188 -5.95 8.82 -0.83
N GLY A 189 -6.19 7.55 -1.10
CA GLY A 189 -6.63 6.52 -0.18
C GLY A 189 -5.54 6.07 0.78
N TRP A 190 -5.00 4.87 0.62
CA TRP A 190 -3.96 4.38 1.53
C TRP A 190 -2.60 4.98 1.18
N GLY A 191 -1.87 5.47 2.18
CA GLY A 191 -0.46 5.80 2.02
C GLY A 191 0.34 4.52 1.86
N ILE A 192 0.38 3.72 2.92
CA ILE A 192 0.90 2.35 2.90
C ILE A 192 -0.19 1.40 3.35
N PHE A 193 -0.49 0.39 2.54
CA PHE A 193 -1.43 -0.67 2.88
C PHE A 193 -0.75 -2.04 2.81
N VAL A 194 -1.01 -2.86 3.82
CA VAL A 194 -0.60 -4.26 3.85
C VAL A 194 -1.81 -5.11 4.22
N SER A 195 -2.11 -6.13 3.43
CA SER A 195 -3.17 -7.09 3.74
C SER A 195 -2.79 -8.53 3.43
N GLY A 196 -3.03 -9.40 4.40
CA GLY A 196 -3.21 -10.84 4.17
C GLY A 196 -4.67 -11.30 4.19
N GLU A 197 -5.64 -10.38 4.33
CA GLU A 197 -7.04 -10.72 4.60
C GLU A 197 -7.76 -11.27 3.37
N GLY A 198 -8.13 -12.56 3.44
CA GLY A 198 -9.12 -13.21 2.60
C GLY A 198 -9.77 -14.35 3.39
N ALA A 199 -11.04 -14.69 3.12
CA ALA A 199 -11.84 -15.64 3.92
C ALA A 199 -11.23 -17.05 4.09
N ALA A 200 -10.16 -17.39 3.34
CA ALA A 200 -9.39 -18.61 3.45
C ALA A 200 -7.85 -18.38 3.30
N ALA A 201 -7.39 -17.13 3.34
CA ALA A 201 -5.99 -16.78 3.10
C ALA A 201 -5.19 -16.74 4.42
N PRO A 202 -3.93 -17.20 4.43
CA PRO A 202 -3.05 -16.98 5.58
C PRO A 202 -2.72 -15.49 5.74
N ALA A 203 -2.34 -15.09 6.95
CA ALA A 203 -1.86 -13.73 7.23
C ALA A 203 -0.57 -13.42 6.44
N ALA A 204 -0.39 -12.15 6.08
CA ALA A 204 0.92 -11.64 5.66
C ALA A 204 1.92 -11.80 6.79
N THR A 205 3.20 -12.02 6.50
CA THR A 205 4.19 -12.29 7.55
C THR A 205 5.44 -11.42 7.48
N GLN A 206 5.99 -11.07 8.65
CA GLN A 206 7.29 -10.40 8.79
C GLN A 206 7.42 -9.12 7.94
N VAL A 207 6.49 -8.18 8.14
CA VAL A 207 6.45 -6.92 7.38
C VAL A 207 6.99 -5.76 8.22
N LEU A 208 7.99 -5.06 7.70
CA LEU A 208 8.61 -3.89 8.31
C LEU A 208 8.16 -2.62 7.57
N ILE A 209 7.58 -1.66 8.28
CA ILE A 209 7.20 -0.34 7.77
C ILE A 209 7.92 0.70 8.63
N THR A 210 9.05 1.22 8.14
CA THR A 210 9.97 2.01 8.98
C THR A 210 10.42 3.31 8.34
N ASP A 211 10.54 4.37 9.14
CA ASP A 211 11.18 5.63 8.72
C ASP A 211 10.59 6.28 7.46
N ASN A 212 9.31 6.01 7.14
CA ASN A 212 8.64 6.60 5.99
C ASN A 212 8.05 7.97 6.35
N GLN A 213 8.01 8.88 5.39
CA GLN A 213 7.33 10.18 5.49
C GLN A 213 6.05 10.13 4.66
N ILE A 214 4.89 10.24 5.30
CA ILE A 214 3.57 10.09 4.68
C ILE A 214 2.77 11.35 4.93
N TYR A 215 2.39 12.02 3.85
CA TYR A 215 1.65 13.27 3.87
C TYR A 215 0.40 13.17 2.99
N GLN A 216 -0.75 13.62 3.48
CA GLN A 216 -1.98 13.77 2.68
C GLN A 216 -2.50 12.50 1.98
N PHE A 217 -2.32 11.35 2.62
CA PHE A 217 -3.08 10.12 2.35
C PHE A 217 -4.13 9.89 3.43
N GLY A 218 -5.06 8.97 3.21
CA GLY A 218 -5.95 8.42 4.22
C GLY A 218 -7.43 8.70 3.99
N TRP A 219 -7.85 9.02 2.76
CA TRP A 219 -9.25 9.27 2.43
C TRP A 219 -9.60 8.87 0.99
N LYS A 220 -10.58 7.96 0.86
CA LYS A 220 -11.12 7.49 -0.43
C LYS A 220 -12.46 8.12 -0.81
N GLY A 221 -12.91 9.15 -0.09
CA GLY A 221 -14.24 9.75 -0.28
C GLY A 221 -15.39 8.96 0.37
N THR A 222 -16.61 9.26 -0.06
CA THR A 222 -17.88 8.77 0.52
C THR A 222 -18.23 7.31 0.21
N SER A 223 -17.55 6.67 -0.74
CA SER A 223 -17.76 5.26 -1.07
C SER A 223 -16.98 4.35 -0.12
N GLY A 224 -17.55 4.11 1.07
CA GLY A 224 -17.50 2.84 1.82
C GLY A 224 -16.16 2.28 2.31
N HIS A 225 -15.02 2.92 2.07
CA HIS A 225 -13.73 2.42 2.57
C HIS A 225 -13.29 3.17 3.82
N GLU A 226 -14.00 2.89 4.90
CA GLU A 226 -13.65 3.31 6.26
C GLU A 226 -12.28 2.78 6.72
N ALA A 227 -11.58 1.97 5.91
CA ALA A 227 -10.24 1.47 6.19
C ALA A 227 -9.10 2.38 5.66
N ALA A 228 -9.37 3.50 5.00
CA ALA A 228 -8.28 4.38 4.51
C ALA A 228 -7.50 5.02 5.68
N ALA A 229 -6.16 5.00 5.59
CA ALA A 229 -5.25 5.57 6.57
C ALA A 229 -3.90 5.96 5.92
N GLY A 230 -3.10 6.75 6.63
CA GLY A 230 -1.70 6.97 6.27
C GLY A 230 -0.93 5.65 6.20
N ILE A 231 -1.06 4.81 7.24
CA ILE A 231 -0.59 3.41 7.25
C ILE A 231 -1.76 2.52 7.68
N SER A 232 -2.03 1.45 6.94
CA SER A 232 -3.01 0.44 7.31
C SER A 232 -2.43 -0.96 7.16
N ALA A 233 -2.65 -1.80 8.17
CA ALA A 233 -2.24 -3.20 8.16
C ALA A 233 -3.42 -4.09 8.56
N ALA A 234 -3.72 -5.09 7.73
CA ALA A 234 -4.76 -6.08 7.95
C ALA A 234 -4.22 -7.50 7.87
N ALA A 235 -4.55 -8.35 8.85
CA ALA A 235 -4.11 -9.76 8.89
C ALA A 235 -2.59 -9.94 8.65
N VAL A 236 -1.78 -9.44 9.57
CA VAL A 236 -0.31 -9.47 9.48
C VAL A 236 0.32 -10.06 10.74
N ALA A 237 1.12 -11.11 10.62
CA ALA A 237 1.87 -11.70 11.71
C ALA A 237 3.37 -11.33 11.65
N GLY A 238 3.91 -10.71 12.69
CA GLY A 238 5.28 -10.18 12.69
C GLY A 238 5.38 -8.79 12.05
N LEU A 239 4.38 -7.93 12.27
CA LEU A 239 4.38 -6.55 11.82
C LEU A 239 5.30 -5.67 12.69
N ASN A 240 6.03 -4.74 12.07
CA ASN A 240 6.81 -3.72 12.78
C ASN A 240 6.61 -2.35 12.11
N ILE A 241 5.90 -1.45 12.78
CA ILE A 241 5.70 -0.07 12.31
C ILE A 241 6.46 0.88 13.23
N ARG A 242 7.61 1.43 12.77
CA ARG A 242 8.43 2.31 13.60
C ARG A 242 9.05 3.50 12.89
N GLY A 243 9.25 4.62 13.59
CA GLY A 243 9.98 5.78 13.07
C GLY A 243 9.28 6.55 11.94
N ASN A 244 8.03 6.20 11.61
CA ASN A 244 7.31 6.85 10.50
C ASN A 244 6.77 8.22 10.93
N GLN A 245 6.76 9.16 9.98
CA GLN A 245 6.09 10.45 10.10
C GLN A 245 4.80 10.40 9.28
N VAL A 246 3.64 10.49 9.94
CA VAL A 246 2.31 10.44 9.32
C VAL A 246 1.60 11.75 9.61
N ILE A 247 1.55 12.63 8.62
CA ILE A 247 1.20 14.05 8.80
C ILE A 247 0.06 14.42 7.87
N ASP A 248 -0.91 15.18 8.37
CA ASP A 248 -2.02 15.71 7.57
C ASP A 248 -2.72 14.60 6.76
N CYS A 249 -2.95 13.45 7.41
CA CYS A 249 -3.68 12.34 6.79
C CYS A 249 -5.19 12.51 6.97
N GLY A 250 -5.97 11.77 6.19
CA GLY A 250 -7.43 11.76 6.22
C GLY A 250 -8.03 11.20 7.51
N HIS A 251 -8.80 10.11 7.44
CA HIS A 251 -9.56 9.61 8.60
C HIS A 251 -8.66 9.09 9.74
N ARG A 252 -7.53 8.45 9.41
CA ARG A 252 -6.65 7.78 10.37
C ARG A 252 -5.19 7.94 10.01
N GLY A 253 -4.35 8.12 11.02
CA GLY A 253 -2.90 8.05 10.87
C GLY A 253 -2.43 6.62 10.64
N ILE A 254 -2.56 5.78 11.68
CA ILE A 254 -2.26 4.35 11.63
C ILE A 254 -3.51 3.53 11.97
N LEU A 255 -3.83 2.56 11.11
CA LEU A 255 -4.95 1.62 11.26
C LEU A 255 -4.42 0.18 11.35
N LEU A 256 -4.80 -0.54 12.40
CA LEU A 256 -4.60 -1.99 12.51
C LEU A 256 -5.96 -2.69 12.47
N ALA A 257 -6.18 -3.54 11.48
CA ALA A 257 -7.44 -4.25 11.26
C ALA A 257 -7.24 -5.77 11.31
N GLY A 258 -8.12 -6.45 12.02
CA GLY A 258 -8.31 -7.89 11.89
C GLY A 258 -9.81 -8.14 11.95
N SER A 259 -10.26 -9.33 11.57
CA SER A 259 -11.68 -9.70 11.60
C SER A 259 -11.93 -10.98 12.42
N THR A 260 -10.89 -11.79 12.59
CA THR A 260 -10.89 -13.09 13.27
C THR A 260 -9.53 -13.33 13.95
N PRO A 261 -9.39 -14.30 14.88
CA PRO A 261 -8.07 -14.69 15.40
C PRO A 261 -7.09 -15.13 14.31
N ALA A 262 -7.58 -15.73 13.22
CA ALA A 262 -6.76 -16.17 12.10
C ALA A 262 -6.27 -15.00 11.22
N THR A 263 -7.03 -13.89 11.20
CA THR A 263 -6.71 -12.65 10.49
C THR A 263 -6.21 -11.56 11.45
N ALA A 264 -5.68 -11.97 12.60
CA ALA A 264 -5.19 -11.06 13.62
C ALA A 264 -3.89 -10.35 13.19
N VAL A 265 -3.66 -9.16 13.76
CA VAL A 265 -2.40 -8.44 13.60
C VAL A 265 -1.52 -8.70 14.82
N PHE A 266 -0.37 -9.34 14.59
CA PHE A 266 0.66 -9.60 15.60
C PHE A 266 1.91 -8.80 15.28
N GLY A 267 2.44 -8.05 16.25
CA GLY A 267 3.63 -7.27 16.01
C GLY A 267 3.91 -6.16 17.02
N SER A 268 4.57 -5.11 16.54
CA SER A 268 4.89 -3.95 17.35
C SER A 268 4.73 -2.65 16.56
N VAL A 269 4.23 -1.63 17.23
CA VAL A 269 4.09 -0.28 16.69
C VAL A 269 4.69 0.69 17.70
N GLY A 270 5.65 1.50 17.29
CA GLY A 270 6.26 2.48 18.21
C GLY A 270 7.16 3.51 17.54
N GLY A 271 7.54 4.55 18.26
CA GLY A 271 8.43 5.60 17.74
C GLY A 271 7.91 6.35 16.52
N ASN A 272 6.60 6.29 16.24
CA ASN A 272 5.98 7.01 15.12
C ASN A 272 5.57 8.42 15.56
N TYR A 273 5.68 9.37 14.63
CA TYR A 273 5.17 10.72 14.77
C TYR A 273 3.90 10.86 13.94
N VAL A 274 2.75 11.03 14.59
CA VAL A 274 1.46 11.17 13.91
C VAL A 274 0.84 12.51 14.25
N GLN A 275 0.54 13.32 13.23
CA GLN A 275 0.08 14.70 13.41
C GLN A 275 -1.01 15.10 12.41
N SER A 276 -1.89 16.01 12.83
CA SER A 276 -2.82 16.75 11.96
C SER A 276 -3.81 15.87 11.17
N ILE A 277 -4.28 14.78 11.76
CA ILE A 277 -5.29 13.91 11.17
C ILE A 277 -6.60 14.67 10.99
N THR A 278 -6.99 14.89 9.74
CA THR A 278 -8.16 15.69 9.38
C THR A 278 -9.19 14.81 8.70
N GLY A 279 -10.21 14.41 9.46
CA GLY A 279 -11.42 13.86 8.86
C GLY A 279 -12.13 14.95 8.06
N VAL A 280 -12.38 14.67 6.78
CA VAL A 280 -13.42 15.38 6.04
C VAL A 280 -14.72 14.72 6.48
N SER A 281 -15.47 15.38 7.37
CA SER A 281 -16.76 14.90 7.82
C SER A 281 -17.78 15.07 6.70
N ASP A 282 -17.83 14.12 5.77
CA ASP A 282 -18.98 14.02 4.89
C ASP A 282 -20.06 13.24 5.64
N SER A 283 -21.12 13.97 6.01
CA SER A 283 -22.32 13.47 6.65
C SER A 283 -22.87 12.23 5.93
N GLY A 284 -22.73 11.03 6.50
CA GLY A 284 -23.51 9.88 6.02
C GLY A 284 -22.94 8.46 6.18
N ALA A 285 -21.69 8.25 6.60
CA ALA A 285 -21.18 6.88 6.85
C ALA A 285 -21.36 6.53 8.34
N GLY A 286 -22.35 5.68 8.63
CA GLY A 286 -22.58 5.15 9.97
C GLY A 286 -21.48 4.17 10.38
N LEU A 287 -21.18 4.12 11.68
CA LEU A 287 -20.22 3.18 12.27
C LEU A 287 -20.43 1.74 11.75
N GLU A 288 -19.47 1.20 10.99
CA GLU A 288 -19.34 -0.25 10.86
C GLU A 288 -18.27 -0.78 11.83
N SER A 289 -18.74 -1.65 12.73
CA SER A 289 -17.93 -2.40 13.68
C SER A 289 -17.20 -3.53 12.94
N TYR A 290 -15.94 -3.31 12.54
CA TYR A 290 -15.04 -4.43 12.25
C TYR A 290 -14.54 -5.03 13.57
N GLY A 291 -14.87 -6.30 13.83
CA GLY A 291 -14.42 -7.00 15.02
C GLY A 291 -12.94 -7.37 14.91
N ALA A 292 -12.04 -6.59 15.50
CA ALA A 292 -10.60 -6.86 15.40
C ALA A 292 -10.00 -7.76 16.48
N TYR A 293 -9.02 -8.54 16.05
CA TYR A 293 -8.11 -9.30 16.89
C TYR A 293 -6.72 -8.71 16.70
N VAL A 294 -6.29 -7.83 17.60
CA VAL A 294 -4.97 -7.20 17.56
C VAL A 294 -4.19 -7.57 18.81
N ALA A 295 -3.01 -8.15 18.63
CA ALA A 295 -2.04 -8.47 19.67
C ALA A 295 -0.70 -7.84 19.30
N CYS A 296 -0.58 -6.53 19.58
CA CYS A 296 0.62 -5.76 19.29
C CYS A 296 1.20 -5.16 20.57
N THR A 297 2.53 -5.04 20.64
CA THR A 297 3.19 -4.19 21.63
C THR A 297 3.20 -2.75 21.12
N LEU A 298 2.65 -1.82 21.91
CA LEU A 298 2.67 -0.39 21.59
C LEU A 298 3.73 0.28 22.46
N ASP A 299 4.86 0.62 21.85
CA ASP A 299 5.98 1.29 22.53
C ASP A 299 6.01 2.79 22.18
N SER A 300 6.42 3.62 23.14
CA SER A 300 6.65 5.07 23.05
C SER A 300 6.47 5.71 21.67
N GLY A 301 5.41 6.50 21.46
CA GLY A 301 5.20 7.30 20.26
C GLY A 301 4.53 8.64 20.61
N THR A 302 4.64 9.62 19.71
CA THR A 302 4.01 10.93 19.90
C THR A 302 2.84 11.09 18.93
N PHE A 303 1.64 11.16 19.49
CA PHE A 303 0.40 11.33 18.74
C PHE A 303 -0.20 12.70 19.04
N TYR A 304 -0.36 13.53 18.02
CA TYR A 304 -1.10 14.78 18.07
C TYR A 304 -2.32 14.66 17.16
N SER A 305 -3.52 14.73 17.73
CA SER A 305 -4.72 15.00 16.93
C SER A 305 -5.17 16.43 17.20
N MET A 306 -5.39 17.19 16.13
CA MET A 306 -6.13 18.45 16.18
C MET A 306 -7.43 18.22 15.45
N ALA A 307 -8.53 18.09 16.18
CA ALA A 307 -9.86 18.08 15.60
C ALA A 307 -10.20 19.52 15.19
N TYR A 308 -10.16 19.82 13.88
CA TYR A 308 -10.79 21.03 13.36
C TYR A 308 -12.29 20.79 13.24
N ALA A 309 -13.06 21.28 14.21
CA ALA A 309 -14.52 21.28 14.14
C ALA A 309 -14.99 22.57 13.44
N LEU A 310 -15.17 22.54 12.12
CA LEU A 310 -15.92 23.58 11.42
C LEU A 310 -17.43 23.31 11.58
N HIS A 311 -17.99 23.90 12.64
CA HIS A 311 -19.42 24.22 12.87
C HIS A 311 -20.50 23.18 12.47
N ALA A 312 -20.93 22.35 13.43
CA ALA A 312 -22.35 22.05 13.72
C ALA A 312 -22.45 21.13 14.97
N PRO A 313 -23.48 21.27 15.84
CA PRO A 313 -23.63 20.43 17.02
C PRO A 313 -24.37 19.13 16.67
N ILE A 314 -23.64 18.01 16.55
CA ILE A 314 -24.23 16.66 16.53
C ILE A 314 -23.41 15.76 17.48
N ALA A 315 -24.14 14.93 18.24
CA ALA A 315 -23.66 14.05 19.31
C ALA A 315 -22.48 13.12 18.89
N PRO A 316 -21.63 12.68 19.84
CA PRO A 316 -20.30 12.15 19.53
C PRO A 316 -20.37 10.67 19.12
N ALA A 317 -20.13 10.38 17.84
CA ALA A 317 -19.96 9.01 17.36
C ALA A 317 -18.88 8.83 16.28
N SER A 318 -18.23 9.87 15.77
CA SER A 318 -17.14 9.75 14.78
C SER A 318 -16.01 10.71 15.10
N GLY A 319 -14.84 10.18 15.45
CA GLY A 319 -13.66 10.96 15.81
C GLY A 319 -12.52 10.77 14.81
N ASN A 320 -11.63 11.77 14.72
CA ASN A 320 -10.35 11.64 14.03
C ASN A 320 -9.35 10.96 14.98
N PHE A 321 -8.63 9.94 14.51
CA PHE A 321 -7.74 9.16 15.36
C PHE A 321 -6.30 9.16 14.84
N GLY A 322 -5.35 9.46 15.73
CA GLY A 322 -3.92 9.25 15.46
C GLY A 322 -3.57 7.77 15.32
N LEU A 323 -4.12 6.95 16.21
CA LEU A 323 -4.05 5.48 16.18
C LEU A 323 -5.45 4.93 16.49
N TRP A 324 -5.91 3.95 15.71
CA TRP A 324 -7.17 3.26 15.96
C TRP A 324 -6.99 1.74 15.91
N VAL A 325 -7.55 1.04 16.91
CA VAL A 325 -7.51 -0.41 17.06
C VAL A 325 -8.95 -0.89 17.25
N ALA A 326 -9.51 -1.63 16.31
CA ALA A 326 -10.95 -1.90 16.29
C ALA A 326 -11.46 -2.75 17.48
N ARG A 327 -10.61 -3.63 18.04
CA ARG A 327 -10.76 -4.49 19.24
C ARG A 327 -9.41 -5.18 19.51
N ALA A 328 -9.07 -5.44 20.77
CA ALA A 328 -7.76 -5.96 21.15
C ALA A 328 -7.88 -7.14 22.13
N ILE A 329 -7.19 -8.25 21.84
CA ILE A 329 -7.07 -9.42 22.73
C ILE A 329 -5.59 -9.72 22.87
N GLY A 330 -5.07 -9.73 24.09
CA GLY A 330 -3.67 -10.05 24.35
C GLY A 330 -2.68 -8.90 24.09
N VAL A 331 -3.12 -7.65 24.14
CA VAL A 331 -2.19 -6.52 24.24
C VAL A 331 -1.50 -6.61 25.59
N THR A 332 -0.21 -6.96 25.59
CA THR A 332 0.55 -7.19 26.81
C THR A 332 1.07 -5.90 27.41
N HIS A 333 1.37 -4.87 26.60
CA HIS A 333 1.86 -3.55 27.04
C HIS A 333 1.44 -2.43 26.07
N ILE A 334 0.94 -1.33 26.62
CA ILE A 334 0.72 -0.05 25.90
C ILE A 334 1.47 1.05 26.64
N THR A 335 2.43 1.68 25.99
CA THR A 335 3.06 2.93 26.45
C THR A 335 2.85 4.01 25.40
N ALA A 336 1.91 4.92 25.63
CA ALA A 336 1.63 6.05 24.74
C ALA A 336 1.94 7.37 25.46
N LEU A 337 2.79 8.20 24.86
CA LEU A 337 3.06 9.56 25.34
C LEU A 337 2.19 10.52 24.53
N PHE A 338 1.06 10.93 25.11
CA PHE A 338 0.21 11.97 24.54
C PHE A 338 0.71 13.33 24.98
N SER A 339 1.13 14.14 24.02
CA SER A 339 1.61 15.51 24.22
C SER A 339 0.49 16.55 24.12
N SER A 340 -0.77 16.13 23.89
CA SER A 340 -1.95 17.01 23.91
C SER A 340 -3.25 16.22 24.16
N ASN A 341 -4.29 16.90 24.66
CA ASN A 341 -5.54 16.36 25.23
C ASN A 341 -6.47 15.53 24.31
N VAL A 342 -6.03 15.05 23.14
CA VAL A 342 -6.92 14.37 22.17
C VAL A 342 -6.27 13.14 21.51
N GLY A 343 -5.53 12.35 22.27
CA GLY A 343 -5.18 10.98 21.86
C GLY A 343 -6.13 9.98 22.52
N ARG A 344 -7.16 9.52 21.83
CA ARG A 344 -8.02 8.42 22.32
C ARG A 344 -7.50 7.10 21.76
N ILE A 345 -7.06 6.19 22.64
CA ILE A 345 -6.98 4.76 22.32
C ILE A 345 -8.38 4.22 22.56
N ASP A 346 -9.10 3.91 21.49
CA ASP A 346 -10.40 3.26 21.61
C ASP A 346 -10.18 1.75 21.62
N LEU A 347 -10.08 1.16 22.82
CA LEU A 347 -10.15 -0.29 22.98
C LEU A 347 -11.64 -0.64 23.00
N GLY A 348 -12.22 -0.95 21.83
CA GLY A 348 -13.65 -1.24 21.69
C GLY A 348 -14.17 -2.12 22.82
N ALA A 349 -15.07 -1.58 23.64
CA ALA A 349 -15.51 -2.22 24.87
C ALA A 349 -16.32 -3.50 24.58
N THR A 350 -15.90 -4.60 25.19
CA THR A 350 -16.84 -5.56 25.81
C THR A 350 -16.20 -6.06 27.11
N PRO A 351 -16.90 -6.04 28.26
CA PRO A 351 -16.42 -6.71 29.46
C PRO A 351 -16.38 -8.22 29.22
N ILE A 352 -15.48 -8.89 29.93
CA ILE A 352 -15.40 -10.36 30.05
C ILE A 352 -16.76 -10.91 30.49
#